data_AF-A0A2E3WA50-F1
#
_entry.id   AF-A0A2E3WA50-F1
#
_cell.length_a   1.000
_cell.length_b   1.000
_cell.length_c   1.000
_cell.angle_alpha   90.00
_cell.angle_beta   90.00
_cell.angle_gamma   90.00
#
_symmetry.space_group_name_H-M   'P 1'
#
loop_
_entity.id
_entity.type
_entity.pdbx_description
1 polymer ?
#
loop_
_entity_poly.entity_id
_entity_poly.type
_entity_poly.pdbx_seq_one_letter_code
_entity_poly.pdbx_strand_id
1 'polypeptide(L)'
;MQEPKIEFPCDYPIKVIGTSSPEFLSLIMTIVQKYDSSMALDKTKERVSREGNYTSITLLFWATGEGQLKDMFAELKECGDVHMVL
;
A
#
# COMPACT_ATOMS: atom_id res chain seq x y z
N MET A 1 2.71 -33.02 -1.42
CA MET A 1 2.03 -31.71 -1.43
C MET A 1 3.12 -30.69 -1.56
N GLN A 2 3.23 -30.00 -2.69
CA GLN A 2 4.17 -28.90 -2.84
C GLN A 2 3.31 -27.65 -2.84
N GLU A 3 3.22 -27.04 -1.66
CA GLU A 3 2.75 -25.66 -1.52
C GLU A 3 3.68 -24.82 -2.41
N PRO A 4 3.16 -24.06 -3.39
CA PRO A 4 4.01 -23.22 -4.22
C PRO A 4 4.76 -22.29 -3.26
N LYS A 5 6.07 -22.49 -3.15
CA LYS A 5 6.95 -21.58 -2.42
C LYS A 5 6.85 -20.27 -3.17
N ILE A 6 6.05 -19.34 -2.66
CA ILE A 6 6.17 -17.95 -3.04
C ILE A 6 7.63 -17.60 -2.69
N GLU A 7 8.48 -17.50 -3.70
CA GLU A 7 9.87 -17.11 -3.52
C GLU A 7 9.88 -15.61 -3.24
N PHE A 8 9.82 -15.29 -1.95
CA PHE A 8 10.15 -13.97 -1.46
C PHE A 8 11.68 -13.80 -1.55
N PRO A 9 12.16 -12.60 -1.92
CA PRO A 9 11.39 -11.37 -2.07
C PRO A 9 10.79 -11.17 -3.47
N CYS A 10 9.62 -10.53 -3.54
CA CYS A 10 8.97 -10.17 -4.81
C CYS A 10 8.33 -8.77 -4.73
N ASP A 11 8.40 -8.01 -5.82
CA ASP A 11 7.74 -6.72 -5.96
C ASP A 11 6.23 -6.93 -6.12
N TYR A 12 5.46 -6.58 -5.08
CA TYR A 12 4.02 -6.68 -5.07
C TYR A 12 3.40 -5.28 -5.27
N PRO A 13 2.76 -4.98 -6.42
CA PRO A 13 2.08 -3.72 -6.62
C PRO A 13 0.81 -3.67 -5.78
N ILE A 14 0.82 -2.83 -4.75
CA ILE A 14 -0.33 -2.59 -3.87
C ILE A 14 -1.06 -1.35 -4.35
N LYS A 15 -2.36 -1.45 -4.50
CA LYS A 15 -3.23 -0.33 -4.84
C LYS A 15 -4.16 -0.05 -3.67
N VAL A 16 -3.93 1.08 -3.03
CA VAL A 16 -4.77 1.60 -1.96
C VAL A 16 -5.76 2.59 -2.55
N ILE A 17 -7.04 2.41 -2.26
CA ILE A 17 -8.11 3.34 -2.62
C ILE A 17 -8.71 3.83 -1.31
N GLY A 18 -8.70 5.14 -1.12
CA GLY A 18 -9.24 5.77 0.08
C GLY A 18 -9.88 7.10 -0.22
N THR A 19 -10.36 7.75 0.82
CA THR A 19 -10.86 9.12 0.76
C THR A 19 -9.73 10.06 0.38
N SER A 20 -10.00 10.97 -0.56
CA SER A 20 -9.01 11.94 -1.00
C SER A 20 -8.75 12.99 0.09
N SER A 21 -7.80 12.71 0.96
CA SER A 21 -7.30 13.67 1.96
C SER A 21 -5.84 14.05 1.66
N PRO A 22 -5.44 15.31 1.84
CA PRO A 22 -4.04 15.73 1.67
C PRO A 22 -3.08 14.97 2.61
N GLU A 23 -3.57 14.56 3.78
CA GLU A 23 -2.83 13.75 4.75
C GLU A 23 -2.78 12.25 4.38
N PHE A 24 -3.64 11.79 3.45
CA PHE A 24 -3.78 10.37 3.14
C PHE A 24 -2.50 9.80 2.55
N LEU A 25 -1.94 10.45 1.52
CA LEU A 25 -0.69 10.03 0.89
C LEU A 25 0.45 9.96 1.92
N SER A 26 0.60 11.01 2.73
CA SER A 26 1.64 11.11 3.77
C SER A 26 1.52 9.99 4.81
N LEU A 27 0.28 9.68 5.22
CA LEU A 27 -0.01 8.63 6.20
C LEU A 27 0.30 7.23 5.64
N ILE A 28 -0.21 6.91 4.45
CA ILE A 28 0.06 5.65 3.74
C ILE A 28 1.56 5.49 3.52
N MET A 29 2.23 6.53 3.08
CA MET A 29 3.67 6.50 2.85
C MET A 29 4.47 6.33 4.14
N THR A 30 4.04 6.92 5.26
CA THR A 30 4.66 6.72 6.57
C THR A 30 4.54 5.27 7.02
N ILE A 31 3.35 4.68 6.87
CA ILE A 31 3.07 3.27 7.19
C ILE A 31 3.96 2.37 6.33
N VAL A 32 3.88 2.52 5.01
CA VAL A 32 4.63 1.67 4.07
C VAL A 32 6.14 1.83 4.28
N GLN A 33 6.65 3.02 4.58
CA GLN A 33 8.07 3.25 4.88
C GLN A 33 8.58 2.48 6.12
N LYS A 34 7.71 2.19 7.10
CA LYS A 34 8.09 1.35 8.25
C LYS A 34 8.42 -0.07 7.82
N TYR A 35 7.71 -0.58 6.82
CA TYR A 35 7.88 -1.94 6.31
C TYR A 35 8.89 -2.00 5.18
N ASP A 36 8.91 -0.99 4.31
CA ASP A 36 9.81 -0.85 3.18
C ASP A 36 10.45 0.54 3.17
N SER A 37 11.67 0.65 3.69
CA SER A 37 12.40 1.93 3.70
C SER A 37 12.89 2.37 2.32
N SER A 38 12.74 1.54 1.29
CA SER A 38 13.00 1.90 -0.12
C SER A 38 11.80 2.58 -0.78
N MET A 39 10.68 2.66 -0.06
CA MET A 39 9.45 3.26 -0.52
C MET A 39 9.59 4.78 -0.54
N ALA A 40 9.54 5.36 -1.74
CA ALA A 40 9.63 6.80 -1.96
C ALA A 40 8.36 7.31 -2.65
N LEU A 41 8.00 8.58 -2.41
CA LEU A 41 6.88 9.25 -3.10
C LEU A 41 7.03 9.18 -4.62
N ASP A 42 8.27 9.26 -5.09
CA ASP A 42 8.63 9.17 -6.50
C ASP A 42 8.23 7.82 -7.14
N LYS A 43 8.16 6.76 -6.32
CA LYS A 43 7.69 5.41 -6.74
C LYS A 43 6.21 5.17 -6.45
N THR A 44 5.52 6.13 -5.84
CA THR A 44 4.06 6.08 -5.66
C THR A 44 3.37 6.81 -6.80
N LYS A 45 2.29 6.22 -7.31
CA LYS A 45 1.38 6.89 -8.23
C LYS A 45 0.08 7.18 -7.53
N GLU A 46 -0.11 8.43 -7.15
CA GLU A 46 -1.41 8.93 -6.74
C GLU A 46 -2.27 9.28 -7.96
N ARG A 47 -3.55 8.93 -7.86
CA ARG A 47 -4.58 9.34 -8.80
C ARG A 47 -5.82 9.74 -8.03
N VAL A 48 -6.07 11.04 -8.01
CA VAL A 48 -7.33 11.59 -7.52
C VAL A 48 -8.43 11.30 -8.54
N SER A 49 -9.58 10.85 -8.07
CA SER A 49 -10.75 10.64 -8.92
C SER A 49 -11.30 11.98 -9.42
N ARG A 50 -12.00 11.98 -10.57
CA ARG A 50 -12.54 13.21 -11.19
C ARG A 50 -13.45 14.01 -10.28
N GLU A 51 -14.12 13.34 -9.35
CA GLU A 51 -15.05 13.96 -8.41
C GLU A 51 -14.37 14.45 -7.13
N GLY A 52 -13.09 14.13 -6.91
CA GLY A 52 -12.33 14.53 -5.72
C GLY A 52 -12.70 13.79 -4.44
N ASN A 53 -13.63 12.83 -4.47
CA ASN A 53 -14.03 12.07 -3.28
C ASN A 53 -13.03 10.96 -2.89
N TYR A 54 -12.36 10.36 -3.89
CA TYR A 54 -11.49 9.20 -3.68
C TYR A 54 -10.15 9.36 -4.37
N THR A 55 -9.09 8.83 -3.75
CA THR A 55 -7.74 8.79 -4.30
C THR A 55 -7.23 7.36 -4.32
N SER A 56 -6.73 6.96 -5.49
CA SER A 56 -6.06 5.68 -5.71
C SER A 56 -4.56 5.89 -5.68
N ILE A 57 -3.88 5.28 -4.72
CA ILE A 57 -2.42 5.27 -4.61
C ILE A 57 -1.95 3.89 -5.03
N THR A 58 -1.07 3.84 -6.04
CA THR A 58 -0.39 2.61 -6.44
C THR A 58 1.06 2.68 -5.97
N LEU A 59 1.48 1.69 -5.19
CA LEU A 59 2.81 1.55 -4.65
C LEU A 59 3.38 0.17 -4.96
N LEU A 60 4.69 0.09 -5.21
CA LEU A 60 5.40 -1.18 -5.33
C LEU A 60 5.95 -1.55 -3.96
N PHE A 61 5.36 -2.56 -3.34
CA PHE A 61 5.75 -3.04 -2.03
C PHE A 61 6.66 -4.26 -2.16
N TRP A 62 7.84 -4.22 -1.52
CA TRP A 62 8.75 -5.35 -1.49
C TRP A 62 8.25 -6.39 -0.49
N ALA A 63 7.48 -7.37 -0.97
CA ALA A 63 7.03 -8.45 -0.13
C ALA A 63 8.22 -9.35 0.20
N THR A 64 8.66 -9.35 1.46
CA THR A 64 9.64 -10.32 1.98
C THR A 64 8.99 -11.54 2.61
N GLY A 65 7.67 -11.49 2.82
CA GLY A 65 6.86 -12.58 3.35
C GLY A 65 5.39 -12.20 3.49
N GLU A 66 4.53 -13.21 3.65
CA GLU A 66 3.09 -13.01 3.87
C GLU A 66 2.78 -12.26 5.17
N GLY A 67 3.61 -12.42 6.19
CA GLY A 67 3.46 -11.72 7.48
C GLY A 67 3.56 -10.20 7.31
N GLN A 68 4.61 -9.73 6.62
CA GLN A 68 4.84 -8.31 6.36
C GLN A 68 3.70 -7.68 5.55
N LEU A 69 3.22 -8.39 4.52
CA LEU A 69 2.05 -7.98 3.74
C LEU A 69 0.80 -7.87 4.63
N LYS A 70 0.48 -8.90 5.40
CA LYS A 70 -0.71 -8.89 6.27
C LYS A 70 -0.68 -7.77 7.30
N ASP A 71 0.47 -7.55 7.92
CA ASP A 71 0.67 -6.52 8.93
C ASP A 71 0.46 -5.12 8.32
N MET A 72 1.08 -4.86 7.17
CA MET A 72 0.91 -3.61 6.45
C MET A 72 -0.53 -3.43 5.95
N PHE A 73 -1.16 -4.47 5.38
CA PHE A 73 -2.56 -4.41 4.96
C PHE A 73 -3.50 -4.13 6.14
N ALA A 74 -3.24 -4.69 7.32
CA ALA A 74 -4.00 -4.41 8.53
C ALA A 74 -3.81 -2.96 8.98
N GLU A 75 -2.57 -2.45 9.06
CA GLU A 75 -2.28 -1.06 9.45
C GLU A 75 -2.91 -0.06 8.45
N LEU A 76 -2.82 -0.33 7.15
CA LEU A 76 -3.51 0.46 6.13
C LEU A 76 -5.03 0.40 6.30
N LYS A 77 -5.61 -0.76 6.58
CA LYS A 77 -7.06 -0.90 6.76
C LYS A 77 -7.58 -0.29 8.07
N GLU A 78 -6.73 -0.18 9.09
CA GLU A 78 -7.03 0.57 10.32
C GLU A 78 -7.04 2.08 10.11
N CYS A 79 -6.42 2.56 9.02
CA CYS A 79 -6.59 3.96 8.62
C CYS A 79 -8.03 4.17 8.15
N GLY A 80 -8.79 4.97 8.89
CA GLY A 80 -10.20 5.22 8.59
C GLY A 80 -10.48 5.77 7.19
N ASP A 81 -9.48 6.38 6.55
CA ASP A 81 -9.54 6.87 5.17
C ASP A 81 -9.36 5.77 4.11
N VAL A 82 -8.88 4.56 4.45
CA VAL A 82 -8.70 3.47 3.48
C VAL A 82 -10.01 2.70 3.31
N HIS A 83 -10.51 2.67 2.08
CA HIS A 83 -11.69 1.88 1.72
C HIS A 83 -11.34 0.52 1.14
N MET A 84 -10.28 0.44 0.35
CA MET A 84 -9.92 -0.79 -0.36
C MET A 84 -8.41 -0.88 -0.58
N VAL A 85 -7.86 -2.09 -0.43
CA VAL A 85 -6.47 -2.41 -0.79
C VAL A 85 -6.49 -3.62 -1.72
N LEU A 86 -5.81 -3.51 -2.86
CA LEU A 86 -5.71 -4.51 -3.93
C LEU A 86 -4.26 -4.89 -4.18
#